data_AF-A0A7C7XWM2-F1
#
_entry.id   AF-A0A7C7XWM2-F1
#
_cell.length_a   1.000
_cell.length_b   1.000
_cell.length_c   1.000
_cell.angle_alpha   90.00
_cell.angle_beta   90.00
_cell.angle_gamma   90.00
#
_symmetry.space_group_name_H-M   'P 1'
#
loop_
_entity.id
_entity.type
_entity.pdbx_description
1 polymer ?
#
loop_
_entity_poly.entity_id
_entity_poly.type
_entity_poly.pdbx_seq_one_letter_code
_entity_poly.pdbx_strand_id
1 'polypeptide(L)'
;MKMPHWDRLYFFVFSGFVFAVLAFAVILFVPLIQVSSSETGESQLTLLADGQTVPMLLSLIPLVLAANAMFVVPKNGLPEKGQKINLWLSTALVYIFVLVSILSVGILYVPTAILMTAAAVGSLIHRRNRTVFARSPQESKSGLGGGKRRRNKG
;
A
#
# COMPACT_ATOMS: atom_id res chain seq x y z
N MET A 1 7.09 2.46 25.73
CA MET A 1 6.15 1.74 24.85
C MET A 1 6.93 1.23 23.64
N LYS A 2 6.96 -0.09 23.39
CA LYS A 2 7.59 -0.65 22.18
C LYS A 2 6.63 -0.44 21.02
N MET A 3 6.95 0.48 20.11
CA MET A 3 6.16 0.65 18.89
C MET A 3 6.16 -0.67 18.10
N PRO A 4 5.00 -1.12 17.61
CA PRO A 4 4.95 -2.29 16.73
C PRO A 4 5.79 -1.99 15.48
N HIS A 5 6.79 -2.84 15.22
CA HIS A 5 7.66 -2.68 14.06
C HIS A 5 6.93 -3.23 12.83
N TRP A 6 6.19 -2.38 12.13
CA TRP A 6 5.53 -2.75 10.88
C TRP A 6 6.56 -3.04 9.80
N ASP A 7 6.25 -4.00 8.93
CA ASP A 7 7.03 -4.16 7.70
C ASP A 7 6.90 -2.89 6.85
N ARG A 8 8.01 -2.43 6.25
CA ARG A 8 8.05 -1.32 5.28
C ARG A 8 6.98 -1.48 4.20
N LEU A 9 6.68 -2.71 3.79
CA LEU A 9 5.66 -2.98 2.78
C LEU A 9 4.27 -2.58 3.26
N TYR A 10 3.92 -2.97 4.49
CA TYR A 10 2.68 -2.55 5.13
C TYR A 10 2.65 -1.03 5.35
N PHE A 11 3.78 -0.42 5.72
CA PHE A 11 3.87 1.04 5.87
C PHE A 11 3.58 1.80 4.56
N PHE A 12 4.09 1.32 3.43
CA PHE A 12 3.79 1.92 2.12
C PHE A 12 2.31 1.79 1.75
N VAL A 13 1.71 0.61 1.94
CA VAL A 13 0.28 0.41 1.68
C VAL A 13 -0.58 1.26 2.60
N PHE A 14 -0.25 1.30 3.90
CA PHE A 14 -0.94 2.13 4.88
C PHE A 14 -0.86 3.62 4.52
N SER A 15 0.33 4.12 4.19
CA SER A 15 0.52 5.50 3.75
C SER A 15 -0.29 5.79 2.49
N GLY A 16 -0.28 4.87 1.51
CA GLY A 16 -1.09 4.98 0.30
C GLY A 16 -2.58 5.07 0.61
N PHE A 17 -3.09 4.24 1.53
CA PHE A 17 -4.46 4.32 1.99
C PHE A 17 -4.79 5.67 2.65
N VAL A 18 -3.91 6.20 3.50
CA VAL A 18 -4.10 7.52 4.11
C VAL A 18 -4.18 8.61 3.04
N PHE A 19 -3.31 8.59 2.02
CA PHE A 19 -3.42 9.53 0.90
C PHE A 19 -4.70 9.36 0.09
N ALA A 20 -5.20 8.13 -0.08
CA ALA A 20 -6.49 7.88 -0.74
C ALA A 20 -7.66 8.47 0.07
N VAL A 21 -7.66 8.31 1.39
CA VAL A 21 -8.65 8.92 2.29
C VAL A 21 -8.60 10.44 2.19
N LEU A 22 -7.40 11.03 2.24
CA LEU A 22 -7.22 12.47 2.15
C LEU A 22 -7.68 13.00 0.78
N ALA A 23 -7.32 12.32 -0.31
CA ALA A 23 -7.78 12.67 -1.64
C ALA A 23 -9.31 12.63 -1.73
N PHE A 24 -9.94 11.58 -1.20
CA PHE A 24 -11.39 11.47 -1.15
C PHE A 24 -12.03 12.59 -0.32
N ALA A 25 -11.48 12.90 0.87
CA ALA A 25 -11.97 14.01 1.69
C ALA A 25 -11.85 15.36 0.95
N VAL A 26 -10.71 15.61 0.29
CA VAL A 26 -10.49 16.82 -0.50
C VAL A 26 -11.51 16.95 -1.63
N ILE A 27 -11.82 15.86 -2.33
CA ILE A 27 -12.84 15.81 -3.39
C ILE A 27 -14.24 16.18 -2.86
N LEU A 28 -14.58 15.77 -1.63
CA LEU A 28 -15.89 16.06 -1.03
C LEU A 28 -16.02 17.49 -0.52
N PHE A 29 -14.97 18.03 0.10
CA PHE A 29 -15.03 19.29 0.83
C PHE A 29 -14.45 20.49 0.08
N VAL A 30 -13.61 20.27 -0.93
CA VAL A 30 -12.97 21.35 -1.70
C VAL A 30 -13.62 21.46 -3.08
N PRO A 31 -14.10 22.65 -3.49
CA PRO A 31 -14.71 22.87 -4.80
C PRO A 31 -13.62 22.89 -5.88
N LEU A 32 -13.12 21.72 -6.24
CA LEU A 32 -12.05 21.54 -7.22
C LEU A 32 -12.56 21.39 -8.66
N ILE A 33 -13.87 21.16 -8.83
CA ILE A 33 -14.47 20.92 -10.14
C ILE A 33 -15.22 22.19 -10.57
N GLN A 34 -14.74 22.81 -11.64
CA GLN A 34 -15.49 23.84 -12.36
C GLN A 34 -16.55 23.13 -13.20
N VAL A 35 -17.82 23.30 -12.83
CA VAL A 35 -18.94 22.89 -13.68
C VAL A 35 -19.39 24.12 -14.44
N SER A 36 -19.17 24.15 -15.76
CA SER A 36 -19.66 25.21 -16.62
C SER A 36 -21.18 25.06 -16.80
N SER A 37 -21.97 25.56 -15.85
CA SER A 37 -23.42 25.66 -15.99
C SER A 37 -23.75 26.75 -17.01
N SER A 38 -24.49 26.43 -18.06
CA SER A 38 -24.79 27.36 -19.17
C SER A 38 -25.74 28.51 -18.83
N GLU A 39 -26.24 28.61 -17.60
CA GLU A 39 -27.27 29.58 -17.21
C GLU A 39 -26.82 30.61 -16.18
N THR A 40 -25.67 30.45 -15.54
CA THR A 40 -25.20 31.39 -14.52
C THR A 40 -23.69 31.24 -14.41
N GLY A 41 -22.96 32.35 -14.58
CA GLY A 41 -21.51 32.37 -14.70
C GLY A 41 -20.79 31.47 -13.69
N GLU A 42 -19.71 30.85 -14.18
CA GLU A 42 -18.76 29.97 -13.52
C GLU A 42 -18.89 29.92 -11.98
N SER A 43 -19.50 28.86 -11.46
CA SER A 43 -19.47 28.55 -10.03
C SER A 43 -18.72 27.25 -9.79
N GLN A 44 -17.65 27.34 -9.00
CA GLN A 44 -16.91 26.17 -8.52
C GLN A 44 -17.75 25.47 -7.46
N LEU A 45 -18.30 24.30 -7.79
CA LEU A 45 -19.12 23.53 -6.86
C LEU A 45 -18.31 22.33 -6.33
N THR A 46 -18.51 22.01 -5.05
CA THR A 46 -18.04 20.74 -4.48
C THR A 46 -18.85 19.59 -5.07
N LEU A 47 -18.26 18.39 -5.18
CA LEU A 47 -19.01 17.19 -5.61
C LEU A 47 -20.22 16.89 -4.74
N LEU A 48 -20.18 17.29 -3.47
CA LEU A 48 -21.31 17.19 -2.56
C LEU A 48 -22.44 18.18 -2.92
N ALA A 49 -22.10 19.38 -3.39
CA ALA A 49 -23.05 20.42 -3.77
C ALA A 49 -23.62 20.21 -5.18
N ASP A 50 -22.83 19.60 -6.08
CA ASP A 50 -23.26 19.22 -7.43
C ASP A 50 -24.27 18.05 -7.42
N GLY A 51 -24.32 17.27 -6.33
CA GLY A 51 -25.28 16.16 -6.15
C GLY A 51 -25.06 14.99 -7.12
N GLN A 52 -23.99 15.01 -7.91
CA GLN A 52 -23.69 13.99 -8.91
C GLN A 52 -23.09 12.74 -8.24
N THR A 53 -23.93 11.75 -8.01
CA THR A 53 -23.58 10.53 -7.25
C THR A 53 -22.59 9.62 -7.97
N VAL A 54 -22.57 9.62 -9.30
CA VAL A 54 -21.70 8.78 -10.13
C VAL A 54 -20.20 9.08 -9.93
N PRO A 55 -19.71 10.32 -10.13
CA PRO A 55 -18.29 10.64 -9.90
C PRO A 55 -17.89 10.46 -8.42
N MET A 56 -18.80 10.70 -7.49
CA MET A 56 -18.59 10.42 -6.06
C MET A 56 -18.35 8.93 -5.82
N LEU A 57 -19.20 8.05 -6.38
CA LEU A 57 -19.03 6.59 -6.28
C LEU A 57 -17.76 6.10 -6.98
N LEU A 58 -17.42 6.66 -8.15
CA LEU A 58 -16.18 6.31 -8.86
C LEU A 58 -14.95 6.70 -8.04
N SER A 59 -14.97 7.82 -7.33
CA SER A 59 -13.87 8.25 -6.47
C SER A 59 -13.65 7.37 -5.24
N LEU A 60 -14.61 6.51 -4.88
CA LEU A 60 -14.43 5.50 -3.83
C LEU A 60 -13.57 4.32 -4.29
N ILE A 61 -13.41 4.10 -5.61
CA ILE A 61 -12.71 2.93 -6.13
C ILE A 61 -11.26 2.85 -5.62
N PRO A 62 -10.41 3.89 -5.75
CA PRO A 62 -9.04 3.83 -5.24
C PRO A 62 -8.97 3.62 -3.73
N LEU A 63 -9.94 4.17 -3.00
CA LEU A 63 -10.02 4.02 -1.54
C LEU A 63 -10.29 2.57 -1.14
N VAL A 64 -11.28 1.93 -1.78
CA VAL A 64 -11.63 0.52 -1.52
C VAL A 64 -10.48 -0.40 -1.93
N LEU A 65 -9.80 -0.13 -3.04
CA LEU A 65 -8.65 -0.90 -3.48
C LEU A 65 -7.46 -0.78 -2.52
N ALA A 66 -7.16 0.43 -2.04
CA ALA A 66 -6.11 0.65 -1.04
C ALA A 66 -6.46 0.01 0.31
N ALA A 67 -7.73 0.05 0.72
CA ALA A 67 -8.21 -0.64 1.92
C ALA A 67 -8.06 -2.16 1.80
N ASN A 68 -8.48 -2.74 0.67
CA ASN A 68 -8.34 -4.16 0.37
C ASN A 68 -6.86 -4.58 0.45
N ALA A 69 -5.98 -3.83 -0.20
CA ALA A 69 -4.53 -4.08 -0.13
C ALA A 69 -4.00 -4.05 1.31
N MET A 70 -4.53 -3.16 2.17
CA MET A 70 -4.13 -3.09 3.58
C MET A 70 -4.56 -4.33 4.39
N PHE A 71 -5.74 -4.89 4.11
CA PHE A 71 -6.20 -6.12 4.77
C PHE A 71 -5.47 -7.38 4.30
N VAL A 72 -5.01 -7.38 3.05
CA VAL A 72 -4.38 -8.53 2.41
C VAL A 72 -2.88 -8.60 2.73
N VAL A 73 -2.22 -7.46 2.89
CA VAL A 73 -0.79 -7.40 3.23
C VAL A 73 -0.58 -7.65 4.73
N PRO A 74 0.27 -8.61 5.11
CA PRO A 74 0.55 -8.88 6.51
C PRO A 74 1.31 -7.71 7.17
N LYS A 75 0.91 -7.37 8.41
CA LYS A 75 1.59 -6.32 9.21
C LYS A 75 3.04 -6.66 9.52
N ASN A 76 3.29 -7.96 9.73
CA ASN A 76 4.59 -8.52 10.11
C ASN A 76 4.87 -9.73 9.20
N GLY A 77 5.85 -9.63 8.30
CA GLY A 77 6.30 -10.74 7.47
C GLY A 77 6.14 -10.53 5.97
N LEU A 78 6.52 -11.56 5.22
CA LEU A 78 6.51 -11.53 3.75
C LEU A 78 5.12 -11.93 3.21
N PRO A 79 4.62 -11.24 2.18
CA PRO A 79 3.35 -11.62 1.56
C PRO A 79 3.46 -12.95 0.80
N GLU A 80 2.43 -13.78 0.93
CA GLU A 80 2.28 -15.02 0.16
C GLU A 80 2.00 -14.74 -1.32
N LYS A 81 2.09 -15.78 -2.18
CA LYS A 81 1.89 -15.63 -3.64
C LYS A 81 0.55 -14.96 -3.99
N GLY A 82 -0.55 -15.37 -3.33
CA GLY A 82 -1.88 -14.78 -3.55
C GLY A 82 -1.96 -13.31 -3.12
N GLN A 83 -1.34 -12.96 -1.99
CA GLN A 83 -1.30 -11.59 -1.48
C GLN A 83 -0.51 -10.66 -2.40
N LYS A 84 0.59 -11.14 -3.00
CA LYS A 84 1.35 -10.39 -4.01
C LYS A 84 0.53 -10.09 -5.26
N ILE A 85 -0.21 -11.08 -5.76
CA ILE A 85 -1.06 -10.93 -6.94
C ILE A 85 -2.15 -9.89 -6.67
N ASN A 86 -2.82 -9.96 -5.51
CA ASN A 86 -3.84 -8.99 -5.16
C ASN A 86 -3.26 -7.57 -5.00
N LEU A 87 -2.11 -7.44 -4.34
CA LEU A 87 -1.43 -6.14 -4.24
C LEU A 87 -1.11 -5.57 -5.63
N TRP A 88 -0.59 -6.38 -6.55
CA TRP A 88 -0.31 -5.97 -7.93
C TRP A 88 -1.58 -5.58 -8.71
N LEU A 89 -2.63 -6.39 -8.60
CA LEU A 89 -3.90 -6.13 -9.27
C LEU A 89 -4.54 -4.83 -8.74
N SER A 90 -4.52 -4.64 -7.43
CA SER A 90 -5.02 -3.42 -6.78
C SER A 90 -4.23 -2.19 -7.25
N THR A 91 -2.90 -2.28 -7.30
CA THR A 91 -2.05 -1.19 -7.82
C THR A 91 -2.34 -0.90 -9.29
N ALA A 92 -2.51 -1.92 -10.12
CA ALA A 92 -2.83 -1.74 -11.55
C ALA A 92 -4.19 -1.05 -11.74
N LEU A 93 -5.22 -1.46 -11.00
CA LEU A 93 -6.54 -0.84 -11.05
C LEU A 93 -6.52 0.62 -10.59
N VAL A 94 -5.76 0.95 -9.54
CA VAL A 94 -5.56 2.34 -9.12
C VAL A 94 -4.88 3.15 -10.22
N TYR A 95 -3.89 2.59 -10.92
CA TYR A 95 -3.25 3.25 -12.06
C TYR A 95 -4.21 3.51 -13.21
N ILE A 96 -5.03 2.52 -13.58
CA ILE A 96 -6.04 2.66 -14.62
C ILE A 96 -7.01 3.79 -14.25
N PHE A 97 -7.47 3.82 -13.00
CA PHE A 97 -8.33 4.90 -12.50
C PHE A 97 -7.65 6.27 -12.63
N VAL A 98 -6.40 6.39 -12.17
CA VAL A 98 -5.65 7.65 -12.25
C VAL A 98 -5.53 8.13 -13.69
N LEU A 99 -5.23 7.23 -14.63
CA LEU A 99 -5.09 7.57 -16.06
C LEU A 99 -6.41 8.02 -16.68
N VAL A 100 -7.50 7.29 -16.43
CA VAL A 100 -8.83 7.62 -16.99
C VAL A 100 -9.38 8.92 -16.39
N SER A 101 -9.10 9.20 -15.12
CA SER A 101 -9.62 10.36 -14.40
C SER A 101 -8.61 11.50 -14.22
N ILE A 102 -7.48 11.49 -14.94
CA ILE A 102 -6.36 12.41 -14.66
C ILE A 102 -6.72 13.89 -14.81
N LEU A 103 -7.62 14.21 -15.74
CA LEU A 103 -8.07 15.58 -16.03
C LEU A 103 -9.09 16.11 -15.01
N SER A 104 -9.61 15.25 -14.13
CA SER A 104 -10.57 15.63 -13.09
C SER A 104 -10.00 15.38 -11.70
N VAL A 105 -10.31 14.24 -11.09
CA VAL A 105 -9.98 13.90 -9.71
C VAL A 105 -8.79 12.94 -9.59
N GLY A 106 -8.39 12.32 -10.71
CA GLY A 106 -7.36 11.27 -10.74
C GLY A 106 -5.99 11.77 -10.28
N ILE A 107 -5.67 13.05 -10.50
CA ILE A 107 -4.38 13.63 -10.08
C ILE A 107 -4.17 13.57 -8.57
N LEU A 108 -5.25 13.64 -7.78
CA LEU A 108 -5.18 13.58 -6.31
C LEU A 108 -4.79 12.19 -5.80
N TYR A 109 -5.00 11.15 -6.62
CA TYR A 109 -4.67 9.76 -6.28
C TYR A 109 -3.27 9.34 -6.76
N VAL A 110 -2.51 10.23 -7.40
CA VAL A 110 -1.13 9.94 -7.84
C VAL A 110 -0.22 9.55 -6.67
N PRO A 111 -0.20 10.23 -5.51
CA PRO A 111 0.62 9.81 -4.37
C PRO A 111 0.26 8.40 -3.89
N THR A 112 -1.02 8.06 -3.85
CA THR A 112 -1.51 6.70 -3.53
C THR A 112 -0.96 5.67 -4.49
N ALA A 113 -1.04 5.92 -5.80
CA ALA A 113 -0.54 5.03 -6.84
C ALA A 113 0.97 4.77 -6.70
N ILE A 114 1.76 5.82 -6.45
CA ILE A 114 3.22 5.71 -6.26
C ILE A 114 3.54 4.85 -5.03
N LEU A 115 2.85 5.07 -3.90
CA LEU A 115 3.10 4.31 -2.67
C LEU A 115 2.69 2.84 -2.81
N MET A 116 1.55 2.56 -3.43
CA MET A 116 1.13 1.19 -3.75
C MET A 116 2.09 0.50 -4.72
N THR A 117 2.71 1.25 -5.65
CA THR A 117 3.75 0.73 -6.55
C THR A 117 5.02 0.38 -5.79
N ALA A 118 5.47 1.25 -4.87
CA ALA A 118 6.61 0.96 -4.01
C ALA A 118 6.37 -0.32 -3.17
N ALA A 119 5.16 -0.52 -2.68
CA ALA A 119 4.77 -1.75 -1.99
C ALA A 119 4.77 -2.98 -2.93
N ALA A 120 4.16 -2.86 -4.11
CA ALA A 120 4.05 -3.95 -5.09
C ALA A 120 5.43 -4.40 -5.59
N VAL A 121 6.30 -3.47 -5.96
CA VAL A 121 7.69 -3.74 -6.36
C VAL A 121 8.49 -4.26 -5.17
N GLY A 122 8.32 -3.68 -3.98
CA GLY A 122 8.94 -4.14 -2.74
C GLY A 122 8.57 -5.58 -2.36
N SER A 123 7.41 -6.09 -2.82
CA SER A 123 6.97 -7.47 -2.61
C SER A 123 7.72 -8.51 -3.45
N LEU A 124 8.33 -8.07 -4.56
CA LEU A 124 9.09 -8.93 -5.47
C LEU A 124 10.50 -9.22 -4.94
N ILE A 125 11.09 -8.27 -4.21
CA ILE A 125 12.42 -8.43 -3.63
C ILE A 125 12.32 -9.47 -2.51
N HIS A 126 12.85 -10.67 -2.77
CA HIS A 126 12.95 -11.72 -1.78
C HIS A 126 13.84 -11.21 -0.64
N ARG A 127 13.23 -10.81 0.48
CA ARG A 127 14.00 -10.38 1.65
C ARG A 127 14.69 -11.61 2.21
N ARG A 128 16.00 -11.68 2.01
CA ARG A 128 16.86 -12.58 2.78
C ARG A 128 16.55 -12.31 4.24
N ASN A 129 15.94 -13.30 4.90
CA ASN A 129 15.60 -13.29 6.31
C ASN A 129 16.79 -12.67 7.08
N ARG A 130 16.65 -11.43 7.58
CA ARG A 130 17.60 -10.88 8.55
C ARG A 130 17.29 -11.51 9.92
N THR A 131 17.32 -12.83 9.98
CA THR A 131 17.41 -13.58 11.24
C THR A 131 18.85 -13.56 11.79
N VAL A 132 19.80 -12.96 11.07
CA VAL A 132 21.23 -12.93 11.46
C VAL A 132 21.54 -11.96 12.61
N PHE A 133 20.67 -10.99 12.93
CA PHE A 133 20.96 -9.99 13.97
C PHE A 133 20.11 -10.10 15.25
N ALA A 134 19.45 -11.24 15.48
CA ALA A 134 18.71 -11.49 16.72
C ALA A 134 19.05 -12.84 17.38
N ARG A 135 20.21 -13.45 17.07
CA ARG A 135 20.86 -14.36 18.01
C ARG A 135 21.84 -13.54 18.83
N SER A 136 21.48 -13.29 20.08
CA SER A 136 22.36 -12.75 21.11
C SER A 136 23.69 -13.54 21.14
N PRO A 137 24.84 -12.88 21.41
CA PRO A 137 26.15 -13.53 21.52
C PRO A 137 26.31 -14.29 22.86
N GLN A 138 25.27 -14.97 23.34
CA GLN A 138 25.31 -15.75 24.58
C GLN A 138 25.37 -17.27 24.36
N GLU A 139 25.22 -17.75 23.12
CA GLU A 139 25.25 -19.20 22.81
C GLU A 139 26.63 -19.70 22.32
N SER A 140 27.70 -18.92 22.54
CA SER A 140 29.07 -19.25 22.08
C SER A 140 30.01 -19.74 23.20
N LYS A 141 29.49 -20.07 24.39
CA LYS A 141 30.32 -20.61 25.48
C LYS A 141 29.59 -21.71 26.27
N SER A 142 29.50 -22.91 25.71
CA SER A 142 29.49 -24.14 26.52
C SER A 142 29.87 -25.37 25.69
N GLY A 143 30.84 -26.15 26.17
CA GLY A 143 31.22 -27.48 25.66
C GLY A 143 32.15 -27.47 24.43
N LEU A 144 33.46 -27.22 24.52
CA LEU A 144 34.46 -28.12 25.10
C LEU A 144 34.25 -29.61 24.71
N GLY A 145 35.09 -30.10 23.80
CA GLY A 145 35.67 -31.44 23.94
C GLY A 145 35.29 -32.49 22.91
N GLY A 146 36.27 -32.82 22.06
CA GLY A 146 36.65 -34.23 21.93
C GLY A 146 36.18 -35.00 20.69
N GLY A 147 37.15 -35.35 19.84
CA GLY A 147 37.20 -36.71 19.32
C GLY A 147 36.96 -36.91 17.83
N LYS A 148 38.00 -36.63 17.02
CA LYS A 148 38.21 -37.40 15.78
C LYS A 148 38.44 -38.88 16.13
N ARG A 149 37.55 -39.79 15.74
CA ARG A 149 37.82 -41.24 15.53
C ARG A 149 37.00 -41.71 14.33
N ARG A 150 37.59 -41.77 13.12
CA ARG A 150 38.21 -42.95 12.48
C ARG A 150 37.36 -44.24 12.54
N ARG A 151 36.90 -44.64 11.34
CA ARG A 151 36.90 -46.00 10.76
C ARG A 151 35.96 -47.04 11.39
N ASN A 152 35.01 -47.54 10.61
CA ASN A 152 35.00 -48.98 10.33
C ASN A 152 34.41 -49.29 8.94
N LYS A 153 35.13 -50.15 8.21
CA LYS A 153 34.61 -50.93 7.09
C LYS A 153 33.91 -52.15 7.71
N GLY A 154 32.71 -52.45 7.24
CA GLY A 154 32.07 -53.75 7.32
C GLY A 154 31.58 -54.07 5.93
#